data_AF-A0A969WMY6-F1
#
_entry.id   AF-A0A969WMY6-F1
#
_cell.length_a   1.000
_cell.length_b   1.000
_cell.length_c   1.000
_cell.angle_alpha   90.00
_cell.angle_beta   90.00
_cell.angle_gamma   90.00
#
_symmetry.space_group_name_H-M   'P 1'
#
loop_
_entity.id
_entity.type
_entity.pdbx_description
1 polymer ?
#
loop_
_entity_poly.entity_id
_entity_poly.type
_entity_poly.pdbx_seq_one_letter_code
_entity_poly.pdbx_strand_id
1 'polypeptide(L)'
;MSESILFKHSIEFLAVANEFVKFCETDAVEIKNSENFIDIASKLLSLLYLKALFLESPKNIEDIELEYNFEFVDAMRYEAVKSEVANVLGDFDVYV
;
A
#
# COMPACT_ATOMS: atom_id res chain seq x y z
N MET A 1 -20.81 -2.94 18.74
CA MET A 1 -19.36 -3.15 18.86
C MET A 1 -18.87 -3.78 17.56
N SER A 2 -17.77 -3.26 17.06
CA SER A 2 -17.09 -3.51 15.79
C SER A 2 -16.72 -4.98 15.54
N GLU A 3 -17.61 -5.78 14.96
CA GLU A 3 -17.25 -7.15 14.50
C GLU A 3 -16.50 -7.15 13.16
N SER A 4 -16.48 -6.05 12.40
CA SER A 4 -15.94 -6.01 11.03
C SER A 4 -14.41 -6.09 10.90
N ILE A 5 -13.65 -5.76 11.95
CA ILE A 5 -12.18 -5.67 11.87
C ILE A 5 -11.50 -7.02 12.17
N LEU A 6 -12.22 -7.95 12.83
CA LEU A 6 -11.68 -9.26 13.23
C LEU A 6 -11.99 -10.38 12.24
N PHE A 7 -12.54 -10.06 11.06
CA PHE A 7 -12.67 -11.05 10.00
C PHE A 7 -11.29 -11.40 9.45
N LYS A 8 -11.04 -12.71 9.28
CA LYS A 8 -9.79 -13.27 8.75
C LYS A 8 -9.26 -12.51 7.53
N HIS A 9 -10.14 -12.15 6.59
CA HIS A 9 -9.76 -11.44 5.38
C HIS A 9 -9.28 -10.02 5.64
N SER A 10 -9.86 -9.30 6.60
CA SER A 10 -9.40 -7.97 7.02
C SER A 10 -8.00 -8.02 7.61
N ILE A 11 -7.72 -9.00 8.47
CA ILE A 11 -6.39 -9.18 9.08
C ILE A 11 -5.35 -9.54 8.02
N GLU A 12 -5.68 -10.47 7.12
CA GLU A 12 -4.79 -10.85 6.02
C GLU A 12 -4.52 -9.68 5.06
N PHE A 13 -5.54 -8.86 4.76
CA PHE A 13 -5.38 -7.66 3.96
C PHE A 13 -4.46 -6.65 4.65
N LEU A 14 -4.71 -6.35 5.94
CA LEU A 14 -3.89 -5.42 6.72
C LEU A 14 -2.43 -5.85 6.78
N ALA A 15 -2.15 -7.14 6.93
CA ALA A 15 -0.79 -7.66 6.93
C ALA A 15 -0.08 -7.40 5.58
N VAL A 16 -0.76 -7.65 4.46
CA VAL A 16 -0.19 -7.41 3.11
C VAL A 16 -0.06 -5.91 2.83
N ALA A 17 -1.04 -5.10 3.23
CA ALA A 17 -0.99 -3.65 3.08
C ALA A 17 0.17 -3.05 3.89
N ASN A 18 0.37 -3.50 5.12
CA ASN A 18 1.49 -3.06 5.95
C ASN A 18 2.85 -3.44 5.33
N GLU A 19 2.98 -4.65 4.78
CA GLU A 19 4.21 -5.06 4.08
C GLU A 19 4.45 -4.24 2.81
N PHE A 20 3.40 -3.90 2.06
CA PHE A 20 3.51 -3.04 0.88
C PHE A 20 3.95 -1.61 1.24
N VAL A 21 3.36 -1.02 2.27
CA VAL A 21 3.76 0.32 2.76
C VAL A 21 5.22 0.30 3.22
N LYS A 22 5.60 -0.69 4.02
CA LYS A 22 6.99 -0.86 4.48
C LYS A 22 7.96 -1.03 3.30
N PHE A 23 7.59 -1.81 2.29
CA PHE A 23 8.38 -1.99 1.08
C PHE A 23 8.62 -0.65 0.38
N CYS A 24 7.58 0.17 0.21
CA CYS A 24 7.71 1.50 -0.40
C CYS A 24 8.51 2.50 0.45
N GLU A 25 8.40 2.45 1.79
CA GLU A 25 9.06 3.41 2.68
C GLU A 25 10.52 3.04 3.03
N THR A 26 10.86 1.74 3.05
CA THR A 26 12.17 1.26 3.54
C THR A 26 12.90 0.45 2.49
N ASP A 27 12.30 -0.66 2.04
CA ASP A 27 13.03 -1.65 1.25
C ASP A 27 13.34 -1.16 -0.17
N ALA A 28 12.49 -0.30 -0.74
CA ALA A 28 12.73 0.37 -2.02
C ALA A 28 14.04 1.16 -2.01
N VAL A 29 14.35 1.86 -0.91
CA VAL A 29 15.59 2.63 -0.73
C VAL A 29 16.83 1.71 -0.71
N GLU A 30 16.68 0.53 -0.13
CA GLU A 30 17.77 -0.46 -0.02
C GLU A 30 18.00 -1.21 -1.34
N ILE A 31 16.93 -1.42 -2.11
CA ILE A 31 16.95 -2.10 -3.41
C ILE A 31 17.43 -1.12 -4.49
N LYS A 32 18.75 -1.07 -4.70
CA LYS A 32 19.39 -0.27 -5.76
C LYS A 32 19.23 -0.84 -7.18
N ASN A 33 18.41 -1.87 -7.37
CA ASN A 33 18.22 -2.55 -8.65
C ASN A 33 16.73 -2.57 -9.03
N SER A 34 16.39 -1.92 -10.15
CA SER A 34 15.03 -1.82 -10.69
C SER A 34 14.39 -3.18 -10.98
N GLU A 35 15.14 -4.18 -11.44
CA GLU A 35 14.58 -5.51 -11.75
C GLU A 35 14.05 -6.21 -10.49
N ASN A 36 14.83 -6.16 -9.41
CA ASN A 36 14.42 -6.74 -8.13
C ASN A 36 13.25 -5.97 -7.52
N PHE A 37 13.26 -4.64 -7.64
CA PHE A 37 12.14 -3.80 -7.20
C PHE A 37 10.86 -4.19 -7.94
N ILE A 38 10.90 -4.29 -9.28
CA ILE A 38 9.75 -4.64 -10.11
C ILE A 38 9.23 -6.05 -9.78
N ASP A 39 10.12 -7.03 -9.60
CA ASP A 39 9.75 -8.40 -9.26
C ASP A 39 9.00 -8.49 -7.91
N ILE A 40 9.50 -7.80 -6.88
CA ILE A 40 8.87 -7.77 -5.56
C ILE A 40 7.57 -6.96 -5.59
N ALA A 41 7.60 -5.76 -6.17
CA ALA A 41 6.45 -4.87 -6.26
C ALA A 41 5.29 -5.56 -7.00
N SER A 42 5.56 -6.25 -8.11
CA SER A 42 4.53 -6.97 -8.88
C SER A 42 3.87 -8.09 -8.06
N LYS A 43 4.64 -8.81 -7.23
CA LYS A 43 4.12 -9.86 -6.34
C LYS A 43 3.28 -9.26 -5.22
N LEU A 44 3.77 -8.21 -4.55
CA LEU A 44 3.07 -7.54 -3.46
C LEU A 44 1.77 -6.88 -3.95
N LEU A 45 1.81 -6.13 -5.06
CA LEU A 45 0.62 -5.50 -5.64
C LEU A 45 -0.44 -6.52 -6.04
N SER A 46 -0.03 -7.63 -6.67
CA SER A 46 -0.96 -8.71 -7.04
C SER A 46 -1.64 -9.33 -5.82
N LEU A 47 -0.88 -9.59 -4.75
CA LEU A 47 -1.43 -10.15 -3.52
C LEU A 47 -2.30 -9.14 -2.78
N LEU A 48 -1.90 -7.88 -2.73
CA LEU A 48 -2.66 -6.79 -2.12
C LEU A 48 -4.02 -6.64 -2.81
N TYR A 49 -4.02 -6.61 -4.14
CA TYR A 49 -5.23 -6.57 -4.95
C TYR A 49 -6.13 -7.77 -4.68
N LEU A 50 -5.57 -8.98 -4.68
CA LEU A 50 -6.32 -10.20 -4.37
C LEU A 50 -6.94 -10.15 -2.98
N LYS A 51 -6.22 -9.69 -1.95
CA LYS A 51 -6.76 -9.56 -0.58
C LYS A 51 -7.84 -8.50 -0.48
N ALA A 52 -7.70 -7.39 -1.19
CA ALA A 52 -8.71 -6.34 -1.24
C ALA A 52 -10.06 -6.85 -1.76
N LEU A 53 -10.05 -7.77 -2.75
CA LEU A 53 -11.28 -8.38 -3.28
C LEU A 53 -12.06 -9.23 -2.27
N PHE A 54 -11.43 -9.67 -1.19
CA PHE A 54 -12.09 -10.44 -0.13
C PHE A 54 -12.62 -9.57 1.03
N LEU A 55 -12.45 -8.25 0.96
CA LEU A 55 -13.00 -7.34 1.95
C LEU A 55 -14.52 -7.26 1.81
N GLU A 56 -15.23 -7.37 2.93
CA GLU A 56 -16.66 -7.10 2.97
C GLU A 56 -16.92 -5.61 2.73
N SER A 57 -17.99 -5.29 2.02
CA SER A 57 -18.40 -3.90 1.87
C SER A 57 -18.69 -3.29 3.25
N PRO A 58 -18.15 -2.09 3.55
CA PRO A 58 -18.43 -1.42 4.81
C PRO A 58 -19.94 -1.20 4.95
N LYS A 59 -20.50 -1.65 6.07
CA LYS A 59 -21.96 -1.62 6.30
C LYS A 59 -22.51 -0.19 6.47
N ASN A 60 -21.69 0.75 6.95
CA ASN A 60 -22.04 2.15 7.17
C ASN A 60 -20.94 3.08 6.64
N ILE A 61 -21.00 3.48 5.37
CA ILE A 61 -20.01 4.39 4.77
C ILE A 61 -20.07 5.79 5.39
N GLU A 62 -21.27 6.25 5.77
CA GLU A 62 -21.52 7.58 6.33
C GLU A 62 -20.89 7.78 7.73
N ASP A 63 -20.78 6.71 8.53
CA ASP A 63 -20.12 6.78 9.85
C ASP A 63 -18.58 6.80 9.73
N ILE A 64 -18.03 6.21 8.65
CA ILE A 64 -16.58 6.08 8.42
C ILE A 64 -15.97 7.44 8.03
N GLU A 65 -16.66 8.25 7.25
CA GLU A 65 -16.16 9.58 6.84
C GLU A 65 -15.96 10.54 8.01
N LEU A 66 -16.71 10.37 9.10
CA LEU A 66 -16.62 11.23 10.29
C LEU A 66 -15.50 10.81 11.27
N GLU A 67 -15.13 9.52 11.28
CA GLU A 67 -14.18 8.95 12.26
C GLU A 67 -12.72 8.97 11.76
N TYR A 68 -12.49 8.99 10.44
CA TYR A 68 -11.15 8.93 9.83
C TYR A 68 -10.58 10.29 9.41
N ASN A 69 -10.69 11.32 10.25
CA ASN A 69 -10.06 12.63 10.05
C ASN A 69 -8.53 12.66 10.32
N PHE A 70 -7.86 11.51 10.29
CA PHE A 70 -6.42 11.41 10.54
C PHE A 70 -5.67 11.24 9.21
N GLU A 71 -5.16 12.34 8.69
CA GLU A 71 -4.37 12.34 7.45
C GLU A 71 -2.94 11.88 7.77
N PHE A 72 -2.65 10.59 7.57
CA PHE A 72 -1.32 10.03 7.81
C PHE A 72 -0.27 10.46 6.76
N VAL A 73 -0.72 10.66 5.52
CA VAL A 73 0.12 11.04 4.38
C VAL A 73 -0.05 12.52 4.11
N ASP A 74 0.97 13.31 4.40
CA ASP A 74 1.06 14.70 3.96
C ASP A 74 1.85 14.81 2.64
N ALA A 75 1.91 16.02 2.08
CA ALA A 75 2.62 16.28 0.83
C ALA A 75 4.11 15.94 0.90
N MET A 76 4.74 16.11 2.08
CA MET A 76 6.16 15.84 2.25
C MET A 76 6.44 14.33 2.22
N ARG A 77 5.63 13.54 2.93
CA ARG A 77 5.74 12.08 2.95
C ARG A 77 5.45 11.48 1.58
N TYR A 78 4.43 11.99 0.89
CA TYR A 78 4.12 11.56 -0.46
C TYR A 78 5.29 11.80 -1.41
N GLU A 79 5.84 13.02 -1.43
CA GLU A 79 6.91 13.36 -2.37
C GLU A 79 8.22 12.61 -2.06
N ALA A 80 8.51 12.32 -0.79
CA ALA A 80 9.66 11.52 -0.39
C ALA A 80 9.60 10.10 -0.98
N VAL A 81 8.48 9.39 -0.79
CA VAL A 81 8.29 8.03 -1.33
C VAL A 81 8.28 8.04 -2.85
N LYS A 82 7.56 8.99 -3.46
CA LYS A 82 7.48 9.13 -4.92
C LYS A 82 8.87 9.34 -5.55
N SER A 83 9.66 10.24 -4.97
CA SER A 83 11.01 10.53 -5.48
C SER A 83 11.92 9.31 -5.39
N GLU A 84 11.82 8.54 -4.30
CA GLU A 84 12.62 7.33 -4.14
C GLU A 84 12.25 6.25 -5.16
N VAL A 85 10.95 5.99 -5.34
CA VAL A 85 10.49 5.01 -6.34
C VAL A 85 10.95 5.42 -7.74
N ALA A 86 10.83 6.70 -8.09
CA ALA A 86 11.32 7.21 -9.37
C ALA A 86 12.85 7.04 -9.52
N ASN A 87 13.62 7.25 -8.45
CA ASN A 87 15.07 7.04 -8.46
C ASN A 87 15.45 5.56 -8.70
N VAL A 88 14.72 4.63 -8.07
CA VAL A 88 14.96 3.18 -8.22
C VAL A 88 14.60 2.71 -9.63
N LEU A 89 13.48 3.19 -10.18
CA LEU A 89 12.99 2.81 -11.50
C LEU A 89 13.77 3.48 -12.64
N GLY A 90 14.27 4.71 -12.43
CA GLY A 90 15.00 5.47 -13.44
C GLY A 90 14.20 5.59 -14.74
N ASP A 91 14.81 5.20 -15.86
CA ASP A 91 14.17 5.25 -17.18
C ASP A 91 12.90 4.37 -17.29
N PHE A 92 12.75 3.36 -16.42
CA PHE A 92 11.59 2.48 -16.39
C PHE A 92 10.36 3.10 -15.68
N ASP A 93 10.50 4.26 -15.04
CA ASP A 93 9.37 4.96 -14.41
C ASP A 93 8.43 5.60 -15.46
N VAL A 94 8.96 5.89 -16.65
CA VAL A 94 8.20 6.51 -17.74
C VAL A 94 7.48 5.43 -18.55
N TYR A 95 6.14 5.54 -18.62
CA TYR A 95 5.29 4.73 -19.48
C TYR A 95 4.53 5.61 -20.49
N VAL A 96 4.15 5.03 -21.65
CA VAL A 96 3.45 5.71 -22.76
C VAL A 96 2.03 5.19 -22.91
#